data_AF-A0A7X6SEY5-F1
#
_entry.id   AF-A0A7X6SEY5-F1
#
_cell.length_a   1.000
_cell.length_b   1.000
_cell.length_c   1.000
_cell.angle_alpha   90.00
_cell.angle_beta   90.00
_cell.angle_gamma   90.00
#
_symmetry.space_group_name_H-M   'P 1'
#
loop_
_entity.id
_entity.type
_entity.pdbx_description
1 polymer ?
#
loop_
_entity_poly.entity_id
_entity_poly.type
_entity_poly.pdbx_seq_one_letter_code
_entity_poly.pdbx_strand_id
1 'polypeptide(L)'
;HCGRSGWGVQLANTGTDLAADDKHIRRNHANRSGRFRALIAATREAESSDDLNNPDNTDSRLVWFDAPARSFTTQRPEPDDDDYRAGLILPVLMLTGDEADQQSKADECPSCGKSDAIRFLGSAVATLISVTMSNLFGAANVDPSDKKALVFADSVQDAAHYAGFISARSHSITLRAVLREGLADGPQTLPELTSRVLELAWGDRFRRYRILPNELAGDPGMAPFWTSANKSGIPISVRTKARNRLEFDANLEFGLSGSFGRTLERTGSAWAQVGTPAPAALAELARQVLAEVDQDRLDAPLAAADDELLVRWVRGVLERMRTQGAIDHPWFAPFITGDGNRFFLWGGRKRNVGMPAFPTGRATPGFPYIGGSPAPVGKGNSSKTMLLEPVAGSRSWYADWTRKVLQVPAGLGGVLAKELLIRLSTAGILDTASTKQGRTVFKIPPDRLVVGPVAAEDLARRKVLLRCDICRTPYSGGPETVAALADGPCMSLRCAGHLRREAGDPDNAYRKLYESSDMRKVVSREHTSLLSNATRAEYE
;
A
#
# COMPACT_ATOMS: atom_id res chain seq x y z
N HIS A 1 0.15 -3.05 4.69
CA HIS A 1 0.70 -2.81 6.05
C HIS A 1 -0.24 -1.87 6.76
N CYS A 2 -0.44 -1.98 8.08
CA CYS A 2 -1.35 -1.08 8.81
C CYS A 2 -0.66 0.18 9.35
N GLY A 3 0.68 0.27 9.25
CA GLY A 3 1.44 1.44 9.69
C GLY A 3 1.58 1.58 11.22
N ARG A 4 1.09 0.60 12.00
CA ARG A 4 1.29 0.57 13.45
C ARG A 4 2.75 0.27 13.79
N SER A 5 3.21 0.85 14.89
CA SER A 5 4.53 0.65 15.46
C SER A 5 4.45 -0.08 16.79
N GLY A 6 5.59 -0.58 17.23
CA GLY A 6 5.75 -1.24 18.52
C GLY A 6 7.18 -1.76 18.66
N TRP A 7 7.35 -2.84 19.39
CA TRP A 7 8.67 -3.36 19.77
C TRP A 7 8.91 -4.75 19.19
N GLY A 8 10.15 -5.02 18.82
CA GLY A 8 10.61 -6.37 18.52
C GLY A 8 11.21 -6.95 19.78
N VAL A 9 10.79 -8.15 20.17
CA VAL A 9 11.32 -8.88 21.33
C VAL A 9 11.79 -10.27 20.92
N GLN A 10 12.58 -10.88 21.79
CA GLN A 10 13.08 -12.23 21.62
C GLN A 10 12.54 -13.08 22.76
N LEU A 11 11.81 -14.14 22.43
CA LEU A 11 11.40 -15.13 23.42
C LEU A 11 12.57 -16.05 23.79
N ALA A 12 12.52 -16.62 24.99
CA ALA A 12 13.40 -17.70 25.43
C ALA A 12 13.27 -18.92 24.50
N ASN A 13 14.16 -19.92 24.63
CA ASN A 13 14.10 -21.11 23.77
C ASN A 13 12.85 -21.98 24.00
N THR A 14 12.27 -21.90 25.20
CA THR A 14 11.04 -22.59 25.59
C THR A 14 10.09 -21.60 26.26
N GLY A 15 8.79 -21.90 26.28
CA GLY A 15 7.77 -21.06 26.90
C GLY A 15 7.43 -19.78 26.12
N THR A 16 6.82 -18.81 26.80
CA THR A 16 6.43 -17.51 26.24
C THR A 16 7.23 -16.35 26.83
N ASP A 17 8.08 -16.59 27.82
CA ASP A 17 8.88 -15.56 28.47
C ASP A 17 9.95 -14.99 27.54
N LEU A 18 10.40 -13.77 27.82
CA LEU A 18 11.50 -13.16 27.10
C LEU A 18 12.82 -13.88 27.38
N ALA A 19 13.75 -13.80 26.42
CA ALA A 19 15.11 -14.25 26.61
C ALA A 19 15.81 -13.45 27.74
N ALA A 20 16.89 -14.00 28.29
CA ALA A 20 17.64 -13.37 29.37
C ALA A 20 18.26 -12.01 29.00
N ASP A 21 18.54 -11.77 27.71
CA ASP A 21 19.01 -10.47 27.22
C ASP A 21 18.44 -10.12 25.83
N ASP A 22 18.58 -8.84 25.47
CA ASP A 22 17.99 -8.24 24.27
C ASP A 22 19.03 -7.99 23.15
N LYS A 23 20.27 -8.50 23.29
CA LYS A 23 21.39 -8.16 22.39
C LYS A 23 21.23 -8.67 20.97
N HIS A 24 20.40 -9.68 20.77
CA HIS A 24 20.34 -10.45 19.52
C HIS A 24 19.03 -10.32 18.74
N ILE A 25 18.10 -9.47 19.18
CA ILE A 25 16.77 -9.31 18.57
C ILE A 25 16.88 -9.05 17.05
N ARG A 26 17.67 -8.05 16.63
CA ARG A 26 17.82 -7.69 15.20
C ARG A 26 18.49 -8.80 14.39
N ARG A 27 19.52 -9.44 14.94
CA ARG A 27 20.23 -10.55 14.29
C ARG A 27 19.31 -11.76 14.10
N ASN A 28 18.53 -12.09 15.13
CA ASN A 28 17.59 -13.20 15.10
C ASN A 28 16.42 -12.94 14.14
N HIS A 29 15.92 -11.70 14.09
CA HIS A 29 14.95 -11.28 13.08
C HIS A 29 15.53 -11.41 11.65
N ALA A 30 16.73 -10.89 11.41
CA ALA A 30 17.40 -10.99 10.11
C ALA A 30 17.61 -12.45 9.66
N ASN A 31 17.87 -13.35 10.60
CA ASN A 31 18.00 -14.79 10.36
C ASN A 31 16.65 -15.54 10.32
N ARG A 32 15.52 -14.83 10.37
CA ARG A 32 14.17 -15.40 10.43
C ARG A 32 14.04 -16.46 11.54
N SER A 33 14.45 -16.10 12.75
CA SER A 33 14.19 -16.91 13.93
C SER A 33 12.68 -16.95 14.20
N GLY A 34 12.15 -18.15 14.46
CA GLY A 34 10.76 -18.32 14.89
C GLY A 34 10.48 -17.71 16.25
N ARG A 35 11.51 -17.46 17.07
CA ARG A 35 11.38 -16.97 18.45
C ARG A 35 11.39 -15.43 18.56
N PHE A 36 11.53 -14.72 17.44
CA PHE A 36 11.26 -13.29 17.40
C PHE A 36 9.75 -13.04 17.53
N ARG A 37 9.35 -11.97 18.23
CA ARG A 37 7.96 -11.50 18.27
C ARG A 37 7.90 -10.00 18.02
N ALA A 38 6.97 -9.57 17.17
CA ALA A 38 6.55 -8.18 17.10
C ALA A 38 5.41 -7.96 18.09
N LEU A 39 5.57 -6.98 18.96
CA LEU A 39 4.56 -6.49 19.90
C LEU A 39 4.02 -5.17 19.37
N ILE A 40 2.70 -5.06 19.19
CA ILE A 40 2.06 -3.81 18.76
C ILE A 40 1.21 -3.27 19.91
N ALA A 41 1.42 -2.03 20.35
CA ALA A 41 0.65 -1.43 21.43
C ALA A 41 -0.87 -1.51 21.16
N ALA A 42 -1.64 -1.94 22.17
CA ALA A 42 -3.03 -2.38 22.01
C ALA A 42 -4.00 -1.82 23.07
N THR A 43 -3.71 -0.64 23.62
CA THR A 43 -4.52 -0.03 24.69
C THR A 43 -6.01 0.08 24.33
N ARG A 44 -6.32 0.53 23.11
CA ARG A 44 -7.71 0.71 22.67
C ARG A 44 -8.42 -0.61 22.42
N GLU A 45 -7.71 -1.61 21.93
CA GLU A 45 -8.24 -2.96 21.82
C GLU A 45 -8.63 -3.52 23.19
N ALA A 46 -7.77 -3.35 24.20
CA ALA A 46 -8.02 -3.79 25.57
C ALA A 46 -9.18 -3.05 26.26
N GLU A 47 -9.39 -1.77 25.93
CA GLU A 47 -10.55 -0.99 26.39
C GLU A 47 -11.85 -1.42 25.71
N SER A 48 -11.78 -1.81 24.43
CA SER A 48 -12.96 -2.19 23.62
C SER A 48 -13.40 -3.65 23.80
N SER A 49 -12.54 -4.50 24.36
CA SER A 49 -12.83 -5.92 24.55
C SER A 49 -13.64 -6.12 25.83
N ASP A 50 -14.95 -5.92 25.76
CA ASP A 50 -15.86 -6.24 26.87
C ASP A 50 -16.01 -7.76 27.09
N ASP A 51 -15.65 -8.60 26.10
CA ASP A 51 -15.81 -10.07 26.09
C ASP A 51 -14.46 -10.83 26.12
N LEU A 52 -13.71 -10.72 27.22
CA LEU A 52 -12.50 -11.53 27.44
C LEU A 52 -12.76 -12.80 28.28
N ASN A 53 -13.96 -12.95 28.83
CA ASN A 53 -14.37 -14.15 29.57
C ASN A 53 -14.98 -15.25 28.67
N ASN A 54 -14.86 -15.13 27.34
CA ASN A 54 -15.25 -16.20 26.44
C ASN A 54 -14.05 -17.15 26.20
N PRO A 55 -14.02 -18.34 26.84
CA PRO A 55 -12.93 -19.31 26.67
C PRO A 55 -12.77 -19.84 25.24
N ASP A 56 -13.74 -19.60 24.34
CA ASP A 56 -13.65 -19.99 22.93
C ASP A 56 -12.89 -18.99 22.04
N ASN A 57 -12.42 -17.84 22.56
CA ASN A 57 -11.64 -16.88 21.78
C ASN A 57 -10.14 -17.24 21.70
N THR A 58 -9.85 -18.45 21.22
CA THR A 58 -8.48 -18.98 21.02
C THR A 58 -7.66 -18.23 19.96
N ASP A 59 -8.24 -17.28 19.21
CA ASP A 59 -7.55 -16.45 18.20
C ASP A 59 -7.30 -14.99 18.71
N SER A 60 -7.48 -14.75 20.02
CA SER A 60 -7.11 -13.48 20.63
C SER A 60 -5.59 -13.31 20.62
N ARG A 61 -5.13 -12.33 19.84
CA ARG A 61 -3.73 -11.88 19.80
C ARG A 61 -3.41 -10.84 20.87
N LEU A 62 -4.41 -10.43 21.65
CA LEU A 62 -4.24 -9.48 22.75
C LEU A 62 -3.63 -10.22 23.96
N VAL A 63 -2.48 -9.74 24.40
CA VAL A 63 -1.76 -10.22 25.58
C VAL A 63 -1.31 -9.05 26.43
N TRP A 64 -1.03 -9.30 27.70
CA TRP A 64 -0.48 -8.31 28.61
C TRP A 64 0.99 -8.62 28.84
N PHE A 65 1.84 -7.65 28.49
CA PHE A 65 3.28 -7.72 28.64
C PHE A 65 3.70 -7.08 29.96
N ASP A 66 4.19 -7.90 30.89
CA ASP A 66 4.79 -7.44 32.14
C ASP A 66 6.26 -7.12 31.87
N ALA A 67 6.57 -5.83 31.78
CA ALA A 67 7.92 -5.38 31.45
C ALA A 67 8.95 -5.68 32.56
N PRO A 68 8.67 -5.45 33.85
CA PRO A 68 9.54 -5.86 34.95
C PRO A 68 9.78 -7.37 35.02
N ALA A 69 8.72 -8.19 34.96
CA ALA A 69 8.83 -9.64 35.06
C ALA A 69 9.31 -10.30 33.76
N ARG A 70 9.37 -9.53 32.65
CA ARG A 70 9.78 -9.99 31.32
C ARG A 70 8.94 -11.18 30.81
N SER A 71 7.66 -11.18 31.13
CA SER A 71 6.71 -12.28 30.86
C SER A 71 5.45 -11.78 30.14
N PHE A 72 4.63 -12.71 29.67
CA PHE A 72 3.35 -12.42 29.04
C PHE A 72 2.24 -13.24 29.69
N THR A 73 1.08 -12.62 29.84
CA THR A 73 -0.15 -13.29 30.25
C THR A 73 -1.28 -13.03 29.25
N THR A 74 -2.17 -14.01 29.08
CA THR A 74 -3.42 -13.87 28.31
C THR A 74 -4.59 -13.44 29.20
N GLN A 75 -4.38 -13.37 30.50
CA GLN A 75 -5.37 -12.87 31.44
C GLN A 75 -5.21 -11.38 31.65
N ARG A 76 -6.34 -10.66 31.67
CA ARG A 76 -6.35 -9.23 31.99
C ARG A 76 -5.92 -9.05 33.46
N PRO A 77 -4.93 -8.19 33.76
CA PRO A 77 -4.59 -7.83 35.12
C PRO A 77 -5.79 -7.23 35.85
N GLU A 78 -5.86 -7.46 37.15
CA GLU A 78 -6.88 -6.83 37.99
C GLU A 78 -6.76 -5.31 37.92
N PRO A 79 -7.87 -4.54 37.87
CA PRO A 79 -7.82 -3.08 37.78
C PRO A 79 -7.05 -2.41 38.94
N ASP A 80 -7.00 -3.07 40.10
CA ASP A 80 -6.32 -2.60 41.30
C ASP A 80 -4.86 -3.10 41.44
N ASP A 81 -4.35 -3.84 40.46
CA ASP A 81 -2.94 -4.24 40.41
C ASP A 81 -2.03 -3.01 40.31
N ASP A 82 -1.09 -2.86 41.24
CA ASP A 82 -0.21 -1.70 41.35
C ASP A 82 0.66 -1.52 40.09
N ASP A 83 1.18 -2.62 39.52
CA ASP A 83 2.04 -2.61 38.33
C ASP A 83 1.24 -2.30 37.06
N TYR A 84 -0.01 -2.77 36.98
CA TYR A 84 -0.93 -2.40 35.90
C TYR A 84 -1.29 -0.91 35.97
N ARG A 85 -1.61 -0.39 37.16
CA ARG A 85 -1.91 1.04 37.37
C ARG A 85 -0.70 1.94 37.14
N ALA A 86 0.50 1.46 37.45
CA ALA A 86 1.76 2.15 37.17
C ALA A 86 2.17 2.11 35.68
N GLY A 87 1.43 1.37 34.83
CA GLY A 87 1.73 1.24 33.40
C GLY A 87 2.92 0.35 33.09
N LEU A 88 3.27 -0.55 34.01
CA LEU A 88 4.35 -1.54 33.85
C LEU A 88 3.86 -2.81 33.15
N ILE A 89 2.56 -3.09 33.21
CA ILE A 89 1.89 -4.14 32.45
C ILE A 89 1.13 -3.54 31.27
N LEU A 90 1.57 -3.86 30.06
CA LEU A 90 1.12 -3.19 28.83
C LEU A 90 0.28 -4.12 27.95
N PRO A 91 -0.92 -3.72 27.51
CA PRO A 91 -1.66 -4.48 26.50
C PRO A 91 -0.98 -4.36 25.13
N VAL A 92 -0.67 -5.51 24.53
CA VAL A 92 -0.03 -5.61 23.21
C VAL A 92 -0.68 -6.68 22.34
N LEU A 93 -0.64 -6.49 21.02
CA LEU A 93 -0.93 -7.54 20.06
C LEU A 93 0.35 -8.32 19.75
N MET A 94 0.29 -9.63 19.92
CA MET A 94 1.38 -10.58 19.67
C MET A 94 0.84 -11.79 18.89
N LEU A 95 1.69 -12.41 18.05
CA LEU A 95 1.35 -13.70 17.44
C LEU A 95 1.42 -14.81 18.51
N THR A 96 0.31 -15.52 18.67
CA THR A 96 0.08 -16.59 19.66
C THR A 96 -0.34 -17.90 18.96
N GLY A 97 -0.31 -19.01 19.69
CA GLY A 97 -0.68 -20.34 19.18
C GLY A 97 0.44 -21.09 18.45
N ASP A 98 0.12 -22.30 17.99
CA ASP A 98 1.10 -23.28 17.47
C ASP A 98 1.84 -22.80 16.21
N GLU A 99 1.19 -21.99 15.38
CA GLU A 99 1.75 -21.45 14.13
C GLU A 99 2.52 -20.13 14.34
N ALA A 100 2.57 -19.59 15.57
CA ALA A 100 3.15 -18.27 15.84
C ALA A 100 4.61 -18.15 15.42
N ASP A 101 5.40 -19.21 15.59
CA ASP A 101 6.80 -19.24 15.16
C ASP A 101 6.91 -19.16 13.63
N GLN A 102 6.07 -19.91 12.92
CA GLN A 102 6.06 -19.90 11.46
C GLN A 102 5.55 -18.56 10.89
N GLN A 103 4.53 -17.96 11.52
CA GLN A 103 4.03 -16.63 11.19
C GLN A 103 5.08 -15.55 11.48
N SER A 104 5.84 -15.68 12.56
CA SER A 104 6.94 -14.76 12.90
C SER A 104 8.09 -14.85 11.89
N LYS A 105 8.45 -16.06 11.42
CA LYS A 105 9.42 -16.23 10.31
C LYS A 105 8.96 -15.57 9.00
N ALA A 106 7.65 -15.46 8.82
CA ALA A 106 7.03 -14.82 7.68
C ALA A 106 6.79 -13.30 7.90
N ASP A 107 7.25 -12.73 9.02
CA ASP A 107 7.03 -11.33 9.38
C ASP A 107 5.55 -10.93 9.32
N GLU A 108 4.66 -11.82 9.76
CA GLU A 108 3.23 -11.52 9.82
C GLU A 108 2.94 -10.43 10.86
N CYS A 109 2.20 -9.40 10.48
CA CYS A 109 1.78 -8.35 11.41
C CYS A 109 0.70 -8.89 12.37
N PRO A 110 0.89 -8.83 13.70
CA PRO A 110 -0.12 -9.25 14.66
C PRO A 110 -1.45 -8.51 14.49
N SER A 111 -1.39 -7.23 14.12
CA SER A 111 -2.57 -6.36 13.98
C SER A 111 -3.38 -6.56 12.71
N CYS A 112 -2.74 -6.69 11.54
CA CYS A 112 -3.46 -6.75 10.25
C CYS A 112 -3.29 -8.07 9.49
N GLY A 113 -2.49 -9.02 10.00
CA GLY A 113 -2.29 -10.34 9.39
C GLY A 113 -1.51 -10.33 8.07
N LYS A 114 -1.02 -9.17 7.60
CA LYS A 114 -0.22 -9.10 6.37
C LYS A 114 1.14 -9.75 6.62
N SER A 115 1.54 -10.70 5.78
CA SER A 115 2.89 -11.27 5.78
C SER A 115 3.93 -10.27 5.26
N ASP A 116 5.19 -10.50 5.63
CA ASP A 116 6.35 -9.68 5.31
C ASP A 116 6.14 -8.19 5.65
N ALA A 117 5.55 -7.94 6.82
CA ALA A 117 5.06 -6.64 7.22
C ALA A 117 5.81 -5.97 8.37
N ILE A 118 6.72 -6.69 9.04
CA ILE A 118 7.52 -6.15 10.14
C ILE A 118 8.81 -5.55 9.60
N ARG A 119 9.11 -4.31 10.02
CA ARG A 119 10.33 -3.57 9.64
C ARG A 119 10.85 -2.80 10.85
N PHE A 120 12.16 -2.82 11.06
CA PHE A 120 12.79 -1.93 12.05
C PHE A 120 12.83 -0.49 11.52
N LEU A 121 12.37 0.43 12.35
CA LEU A 121 12.50 1.86 12.09
C LEU A 121 13.87 2.33 12.59
N GLY A 122 14.68 2.87 11.69
CA GLY A 122 15.98 3.43 12.01
C GLY A 122 16.48 4.32 10.88
N SER A 123 17.10 5.44 11.24
CA SER A 123 17.70 6.37 10.29
C SER A 123 19.13 5.94 9.99
N ALA A 124 19.33 5.14 8.94
CA ALA A 124 20.67 4.87 8.42
C ALA A 124 21.21 6.09 7.67
N VAL A 125 22.54 6.23 7.60
CA VAL A 125 23.25 7.33 6.93
C VAL A 125 22.68 7.61 5.53
N ALA A 126 22.50 6.58 4.70
CA ALA A 126 21.92 6.69 3.36
C ALA A 126 20.51 7.35 3.34
N THR A 127 19.68 7.06 4.35
CA THR A 127 18.34 7.64 4.46
C THR A 127 18.38 9.12 4.82
N LEU A 128 19.26 9.50 5.76
CA LEU A 128 19.44 10.90 6.13
C LEU A 128 19.99 11.72 4.96
N ILE A 129 21.04 11.22 4.29
CA ILE A 129 21.61 11.87 3.10
C ILE A 129 20.53 12.05 2.02
N SER A 130 19.75 11.01 1.73
CA SER A 130 18.69 11.09 0.72
C SER A 130 17.63 12.14 1.06
N VAL A 131 17.22 12.25 2.32
CA VAL A 131 16.24 13.26 2.76
C VAL A 131 16.84 14.67 2.67
N THR A 132 18.07 14.87 3.17
CA THR A 132 18.77 16.16 3.11
C THR A 132 18.94 16.63 1.67
N MET A 133 19.43 15.76 0.78
CA MET A 133 19.59 16.07 -0.65
C MET A 133 18.25 16.42 -1.31
N SER A 134 17.19 15.64 -1.04
CA SER A 134 15.88 15.89 -1.63
C SER A 134 15.26 17.21 -1.16
N ASN A 135 15.46 17.60 0.11
CA ASN A 135 14.99 18.88 0.63
C ASN A 135 15.80 20.05 0.07
N LEU A 136 17.14 19.97 0.06
CA LEU A 136 18.00 21.03 -0.50
C LEU A 136 17.75 21.25 -1.99
N PHE A 137 17.62 20.17 -2.77
CA PHE A 137 17.43 20.27 -4.22
C PHE A 137 15.98 20.59 -4.60
N GLY A 138 15.04 20.31 -3.69
CA GLY A 138 13.64 20.73 -3.82
C GLY A 138 13.37 22.16 -3.33
N ALA A 139 14.33 22.79 -2.64
CA ALA A 139 14.18 24.13 -2.12
C ALA A 139 14.14 25.17 -3.26
N ALA A 140 13.18 26.08 -3.19
CA ALA A 140 12.94 27.10 -4.21
C ALA A 140 13.94 28.27 -4.12
N ASN A 141 14.58 28.45 -2.96
CA ASN A 141 15.52 29.55 -2.69
C ASN A 141 16.98 29.18 -2.96
N VAL A 142 17.26 27.97 -3.46
CA VAL A 142 18.60 27.54 -3.88
C VAL A 142 18.69 27.72 -5.39
N ASP A 143 19.72 28.43 -5.86
CA ASP A 143 19.93 28.63 -7.29
C ASP A 143 19.99 27.26 -8.00
N PRO A 144 19.27 27.07 -9.11
CA PRO A 144 19.28 25.79 -9.80
C PRO A 144 20.66 25.31 -10.27
N SER A 145 21.62 26.22 -10.48
CA SER A 145 23.03 25.92 -10.80
C SER A 145 23.84 25.44 -9.58
N ASP A 146 23.43 25.81 -8.37
CA ASP A 146 24.05 25.42 -7.08
C ASP A 146 23.50 24.09 -6.54
N LYS A 147 22.48 23.51 -7.18
CA LYS A 147 21.92 22.19 -6.83
C LYS A 147 22.85 21.05 -7.28
N LYS A 148 24.08 21.06 -6.75
CA LYS A 148 25.14 20.06 -6.92
C LYS A 148 25.66 19.66 -5.55
N ALA A 149 26.01 18.39 -5.37
CA ALA A 149 26.51 17.88 -4.10
C ALA A 149 27.51 16.75 -4.31
N LEU A 150 28.58 16.78 -3.51
CA LEU A 150 29.54 15.70 -3.37
C LEU A 150 29.30 15.00 -2.04
N VAL A 151 29.18 13.67 -2.08
CA VAL A 151 28.97 12.84 -0.89
C VAL A 151 30.15 11.89 -0.76
N PHE A 152 30.90 12.02 0.32
CA PHE A 152 31.98 11.09 0.66
C PHE A 152 31.39 9.86 1.37
N ALA A 153 31.91 8.68 1.03
CA ALA A 153 31.54 7.41 1.62
C ALA A 153 32.79 6.64 2.02
N ASP A 154 32.68 5.80 3.05
CA ASP A 154 33.81 5.08 3.65
C ASP A 154 34.36 3.97 2.75
N SER A 155 33.56 3.50 1.78
CA SER A 155 33.93 2.43 0.87
C SER A 155 33.35 2.62 -0.53
N VAL A 156 33.92 1.92 -1.53
CA VAL A 156 33.40 1.91 -2.91
C VAL A 156 32.00 1.29 -2.98
N GLN A 157 31.72 0.29 -2.13
CA GLN A 157 30.42 -0.37 -2.04
C GLN A 157 29.36 0.59 -1.47
N ASP A 158 29.72 1.38 -0.46
CA ASP A 158 28.83 2.40 0.11
C ASP A 158 28.58 3.53 -0.88
N ALA A 159 29.61 3.98 -1.61
CA ALA A 159 29.45 4.98 -2.67
C ALA A 159 28.46 4.52 -3.75
N ALA A 160 28.63 3.29 -4.25
CA ALA A 160 27.72 2.69 -5.23
C ALA A 160 26.29 2.54 -4.68
N HIS A 161 26.16 2.05 -3.44
CA HIS A 161 24.87 1.90 -2.77
C HIS A 161 24.18 3.27 -2.57
N TYR A 162 24.90 4.28 -2.09
CA TYR A 162 24.35 5.63 -1.88
C TYR A 162 23.91 6.25 -3.20
N ALA A 163 24.71 6.15 -4.26
CA ALA A 163 24.36 6.68 -5.58
C ALA A 163 23.04 6.06 -6.11
N GLY A 164 22.91 4.73 -6.02
CA GLY A 164 21.69 4.03 -6.40
C GLY A 164 20.49 4.39 -5.51
N PHE A 165 20.69 4.38 -4.19
CA PHE A 165 19.63 4.65 -3.21
C PHE A 165 19.08 6.08 -3.31
N ILE A 166 19.97 7.08 -3.39
CA ILE A 166 19.59 8.50 -3.50
C ILE A 166 18.86 8.76 -4.82
N SER A 167 19.38 8.25 -5.94
CA SER A 167 18.75 8.38 -7.25
C SER A 167 17.34 7.78 -7.30
N ALA A 168 17.17 6.58 -6.75
CA ALA A 168 15.88 5.90 -6.70
C ALA A 168 14.87 6.67 -5.83
N ARG A 169 15.29 7.14 -4.65
CA ARG A 169 14.43 7.91 -3.73
C ARG A 169 14.06 9.28 -4.29
N SER A 170 15.02 9.97 -4.89
CA SER A 170 14.77 11.26 -5.53
C SER A 170 13.77 11.15 -6.68
N HIS A 171 13.85 10.08 -7.49
CA HIS A 171 12.86 9.82 -8.53
C HIS A 171 11.44 9.70 -7.97
N SER A 172 11.22 8.94 -6.88
CA SER A 172 9.88 8.82 -6.28
C SER A 172 9.31 10.15 -5.79
N ILE A 173 10.14 11.01 -5.17
CA ILE A 173 9.71 12.34 -4.72
C ILE A 173 9.40 13.24 -5.93
N THR A 174 10.26 13.21 -6.94
CA THR A 174 10.08 14.00 -8.16
C THR A 174 8.83 13.60 -8.92
N LEU A 175 8.59 12.30 -9.08
CA LEU A 175 7.39 11.76 -9.72
C LEU A 175 6.12 12.26 -9.02
N ARG A 176 6.09 12.25 -7.68
CA ARG A 176 4.94 12.77 -6.92
C ARG A 176 4.70 14.25 -7.16
N ALA A 177 5.75 15.06 -7.18
CA ALA A 177 5.64 16.49 -7.50
C ALA A 177 5.09 16.70 -8.93
N VAL A 178 5.57 15.92 -9.90
CA VAL A 178 5.08 15.96 -11.29
C VAL A 178 3.62 15.53 -11.40
N LEU A 179 3.21 14.44 -10.74
CA LEU A 179 1.82 14.00 -10.70
C LEU A 179 0.93 15.07 -10.02
N ARG A 180 1.42 15.70 -8.94
CA ARG A 180 0.71 16.77 -8.25
C ARG A 180 0.56 18.03 -9.11
N GLU A 181 1.56 18.38 -9.91
CA GLU A 181 1.51 19.47 -10.90
C GLU A 181 0.45 19.18 -11.97
N GLY A 182 0.37 17.94 -12.46
CA GLY A 182 -0.63 17.51 -13.45
C GLY A 182 -2.09 17.58 -12.94
N LEU A 183 -2.30 17.64 -11.62
CA LEU A 183 -3.61 17.76 -10.98
C LEU A 183 -4.04 19.21 -10.74
N ALA A 184 -3.30 20.21 -11.23
CA ALA A 184 -3.62 21.63 -10.99
C ALA A 184 -5.02 22.04 -11.48
N ASP A 185 -5.50 21.42 -12.55
CA ASP A 185 -6.78 21.75 -13.21
C ASP A 185 -7.99 21.01 -12.59
N GLY A 186 -7.77 20.22 -11.53
CA GLY A 186 -8.83 19.51 -10.81
C GLY A 186 -8.80 17.98 -10.97
N PRO A 187 -9.88 17.30 -10.53
CA PRO A 187 -10.00 15.85 -10.61
C PRO A 187 -10.08 15.34 -12.05
N GLN A 188 -9.43 14.21 -12.32
CA GLN A 188 -9.40 13.57 -13.63
C GLN A 188 -9.12 12.07 -13.46
N THR A 189 -9.30 11.29 -14.53
CA THR A 189 -8.95 9.87 -14.54
C THR A 189 -7.42 9.67 -14.57
N LEU A 190 -6.95 8.48 -14.18
CA LEU A 190 -5.51 8.19 -14.21
C LEU A 190 -4.89 8.33 -15.62
N PRO A 191 -5.50 7.84 -16.71
CA PRO A 191 -4.99 8.06 -18.06
C PRO A 191 -4.95 9.54 -18.48
N GLU A 192 -5.94 10.33 -18.06
CA GLU A 192 -5.95 11.78 -18.30
C GLU A 192 -4.80 12.47 -17.57
N LEU A 193 -4.57 12.13 -16.29
CA LEU A 193 -3.45 12.67 -15.51
C LEU A 193 -2.11 12.38 -16.20
N THR A 194 -1.91 11.14 -16.65
CA THR A 194 -0.65 10.78 -17.31
C THR A 194 -0.47 11.51 -18.64
N SER A 195 -1.57 11.72 -19.38
CA SER A 195 -1.58 12.52 -20.62
C SER A 195 -1.22 13.97 -20.32
N ARG A 196 -1.84 14.57 -19.30
CA ARG A 196 -1.60 15.95 -18.87
C ARG A 196 -0.15 16.17 -18.45
N VAL A 197 0.41 15.28 -17.63
CA VAL A 197 1.82 15.34 -17.22
C VAL A 197 2.77 15.31 -18.42
N LEU A 198 2.50 14.43 -19.40
CA LEU A 198 3.32 14.35 -20.60
C LEU A 198 3.20 15.60 -21.47
N GLU A 199 1.99 16.15 -21.61
CA GLU A 199 1.74 17.39 -22.34
C GLU A 199 2.53 18.56 -21.77
N LEU A 200 2.53 18.71 -20.44
CA LEU A 200 3.30 19.72 -19.72
C LEU A 200 4.82 19.60 -19.95
N ALA A 201 5.32 18.44 -20.38
CA ALA A 201 6.75 18.17 -20.55
C ALA A 201 7.24 18.13 -22.00
N TRP A 202 6.34 18.07 -22.99
CA TRP A 202 6.77 17.89 -24.39
C TRP A 202 7.67 19.00 -24.95
N GLY A 203 7.49 20.23 -24.49
CA GLY A 203 8.31 21.38 -24.89
C GLY A 203 9.60 21.55 -24.09
N ASP A 204 9.82 20.75 -23.05
CA ASP A 204 10.87 21.00 -22.06
C ASP A 204 11.61 19.71 -21.69
N ARG A 205 12.90 19.65 -22.05
CA ARG A 205 13.78 18.51 -21.72
C ARG A 205 13.87 18.29 -20.21
N PHE A 206 14.02 19.35 -19.42
CA PHE A 206 14.15 19.26 -17.97
C PHE A 206 12.91 18.62 -17.36
N ARG A 207 11.71 19.05 -17.78
CA ARG A 207 10.45 18.43 -17.35
C ARG A 207 10.38 16.95 -17.72
N ARG A 208 10.87 16.53 -18.90
CA ARG A 208 10.90 15.11 -19.26
C ARG A 208 11.80 14.27 -18.37
N TYR A 209 12.99 14.76 -18.00
CA TYR A 209 13.90 14.10 -17.05
C TYR A 209 13.28 13.81 -15.67
N ARG A 210 12.27 14.58 -15.27
CA ARG A 210 11.53 14.39 -14.02
C ARG A 210 10.53 13.21 -14.06
N ILE A 211 10.05 12.82 -15.25
CA ILE A 211 8.92 11.88 -15.43
C ILE A 211 9.33 10.41 -15.26
N LEU A 212 10.39 9.97 -15.93
CA LEU A 212 10.78 8.54 -15.98
C LEU A 212 12.00 8.27 -15.09
N PRO A 213 12.21 7.02 -14.59
CA PRO A 213 13.37 6.67 -13.76
C PRO A 213 14.71 6.84 -14.49
N ASN A 214 15.79 7.10 -13.73
CA ASN A 214 17.15 7.32 -14.27
C ASN A 214 17.68 6.11 -15.05
N GLU A 215 17.25 4.90 -14.70
CA GLU A 215 17.61 3.66 -15.39
C GLU A 215 17.24 3.69 -16.88
N LEU A 216 16.20 4.45 -17.26
CA LEU A 216 15.79 4.60 -18.66
C LEU A 216 16.54 5.73 -19.40
N ALA A 217 17.32 6.54 -18.70
CA ALA A 217 18.17 7.56 -19.34
C ALA A 217 19.34 6.92 -20.10
N GLY A 218 19.84 5.77 -19.63
CA GLY A 218 20.92 5.02 -20.29
C GLY A 218 20.45 4.06 -21.39
N ASP A 219 19.14 3.92 -21.62
CA ASP A 219 18.60 3.08 -22.69
C ASP A 219 18.68 3.82 -24.04
N PRO A 220 19.48 3.36 -25.02
CA PRO A 220 19.60 4.01 -26.32
C PRO A 220 18.26 4.16 -27.04
N GLY A 221 17.32 3.23 -26.82
CA GLY A 221 15.97 3.29 -27.39
C GLY A 221 15.11 4.41 -26.80
N MET A 222 15.51 5.00 -25.68
CA MET A 222 14.86 6.16 -25.07
C MET A 222 15.57 7.48 -25.36
N ALA A 223 16.75 7.47 -26.02
CA ALA A 223 17.53 8.68 -26.29
C ALA A 223 16.71 9.84 -26.92
N PRO A 224 15.83 9.61 -27.93
CA PRO A 224 15.02 10.67 -28.51
C PRO A 224 14.08 11.34 -27.50
N PHE A 225 13.61 10.63 -26.48
CA PHE A 225 12.78 11.23 -25.43
C PHE A 225 13.54 12.31 -24.66
N TRP A 226 14.84 12.10 -24.45
CA TRP A 226 15.69 12.96 -23.63
C TRP A 226 16.29 14.13 -24.42
N THR A 227 16.66 13.90 -25.68
CA THR A 227 17.49 14.84 -26.47
C THR A 227 16.68 15.74 -27.39
N SER A 228 15.56 15.26 -27.95
CA SER A 228 14.76 16.00 -28.93
C SER A 228 14.25 17.34 -28.36
N ALA A 229 14.20 18.38 -29.18
CA ALA A 229 13.74 19.70 -28.70
C ALA A 229 12.23 19.69 -28.35
N ASN A 230 11.44 18.95 -29.12
CA ASN A 230 9.97 18.95 -29.05
C ASN A 230 9.38 17.55 -29.30
N LYS A 231 8.05 17.45 -29.18
CA LYS A 231 7.29 16.20 -29.38
C LYS A 231 7.45 15.57 -30.77
N SER A 232 7.53 16.37 -31.82
CA SER A 232 7.56 15.88 -33.21
C SER A 232 8.86 15.15 -33.52
N GLY A 233 9.97 15.55 -32.89
CA GLY A 233 11.25 14.82 -32.93
C GLY A 233 11.29 13.53 -32.11
N ILE A 234 10.20 13.12 -31.45
CA ILE A 234 10.13 11.90 -30.65
C ILE A 234 9.29 10.84 -31.40
N PRO A 235 9.89 9.68 -31.76
CA PRO A 235 9.14 8.60 -32.40
C PRO A 235 7.92 8.16 -31.58
N ILE A 236 6.86 7.73 -32.28
CA ILE A 236 5.61 7.28 -31.64
C ILE A 236 5.88 6.13 -30.67
N SER A 237 6.72 5.16 -31.04
CA SER A 237 7.10 4.03 -30.20
C SER A 237 7.72 4.46 -28.86
N VAL A 238 8.58 5.48 -28.88
CA VAL A 238 9.21 6.05 -27.68
C VAL A 238 8.19 6.81 -26.82
N ARG A 239 7.29 7.57 -27.46
CA ARG A 239 6.18 8.24 -26.75
C ARG A 239 5.26 7.23 -26.06
N THR A 240 4.91 6.13 -26.73
CA THR A 240 4.09 5.06 -26.16
C THR A 240 4.80 4.36 -25.01
N LYS A 241 6.11 4.08 -25.13
CA LYS A 241 6.91 3.49 -24.04
C LYS A 241 6.96 4.41 -22.82
N ALA A 242 7.19 5.71 -23.02
CA ALA A 242 7.16 6.70 -21.95
C ALA A 242 5.78 6.78 -21.26
N ARG A 243 4.69 6.82 -22.04
CA ARG A 243 3.32 6.81 -21.53
C ARG A 243 3.03 5.59 -20.67
N ASN A 244 3.25 4.39 -21.20
CA ASN A 244 3.00 3.15 -20.45
C ASN A 244 3.83 3.07 -19.17
N ARG A 245 5.08 3.55 -19.21
CA ARG A 245 5.94 3.58 -18.01
C ARG A 245 5.41 4.55 -16.95
N LEU A 246 5.00 5.75 -17.34
CA LEU A 246 4.45 6.76 -16.44
C LEU A 246 3.10 6.31 -15.86
N GLU A 247 2.23 5.76 -16.71
CA GLU A 247 0.93 5.24 -16.29
C GLU A 247 1.11 4.09 -15.30
N PHE A 248 2.08 3.21 -15.51
CA PHE A 248 2.42 2.17 -14.54
C PHE A 248 2.90 2.74 -13.19
N ASP A 249 3.72 3.79 -13.21
CA ASP A 249 4.17 4.46 -11.99
C ASP A 249 3.02 5.13 -11.23
N ALA A 250 2.13 5.81 -11.96
CA ALA A 250 0.96 6.45 -11.40
C ALA A 250 -0.01 5.42 -10.81
N ASN A 251 -0.23 4.29 -11.52
CA ASN A 251 -0.96 3.12 -11.01
C ASN A 251 -0.39 2.62 -9.69
N LEU A 252 0.94 2.51 -9.57
CA LEU A 252 1.56 2.06 -8.32
C LEU A 252 1.48 3.11 -7.20
N GLU A 253 1.58 4.40 -7.51
CA GLU A 253 1.46 5.49 -6.51
C GLU A 253 0.04 5.55 -5.95
N PHE A 254 -1.00 5.44 -6.76
CA PHE A 254 -2.40 5.56 -6.33
C PHE A 254 -3.10 4.22 -6.05
N GLY A 255 -2.51 3.10 -6.42
CA GLY A 255 -3.11 1.77 -6.26
C GLY A 255 -2.42 0.89 -5.23
N LEU A 256 -1.09 0.82 -5.23
CA LEU A 256 -0.40 -0.19 -4.38
C LEU A 256 0.40 0.44 -3.25
N SER A 257 1.05 1.56 -3.53
CA SER A 257 1.98 2.21 -2.61
C SER A 257 1.34 3.35 -1.84
N GLY A 258 0.20 3.88 -2.31
CA GLY A 258 -0.45 5.11 -1.86
C GLY A 258 -0.74 5.19 -0.36
N SER A 259 -0.93 4.05 0.31
CA SER A 259 -1.16 4.00 1.76
C SER A 259 0.12 3.97 2.61
N PHE A 260 1.32 4.01 2.03
CA PHE A 260 2.60 3.85 2.76
C PHE A 260 3.49 5.08 2.74
N GLY A 261 4.03 5.43 3.91
CA GLY A 261 5.06 6.44 4.03
C GLY A 261 4.56 7.84 3.70
N ARG A 262 5.30 8.54 2.84
CA ARG A 262 5.12 9.97 2.50
C ARG A 262 4.57 10.12 1.07
N THR A 263 3.58 9.33 0.71
CA THR A 263 2.90 9.36 -0.61
C THR A 263 1.91 10.50 -0.70
N LEU A 264 1.44 10.80 -1.93
CA LEU A 264 0.48 11.89 -2.17
C LEU A 264 -0.79 11.78 -1.32
N GLU A 265 -1.35 10.57 -1.19
CA GLU A 265 -2.55 10.32 -0.37
C GLU A 265 -2.28 10.46 1.14
N ARG A 266 -1.08 10.08 1.61
CA ARG A 266 -0.72 10.13 3.04
C ARG A 266 -0.37 11.52 3.52
N THR A 267 0.16 12.36 2.64
CA THR A 267 0.54 13.74 2.94
C THR A 267 -0.59 14.73 2.68
N GLY A 268 -1.76 14.27 2.22
CA GLY A 268 -2.87 15.14 1.87
C GLY A 268 -2.56 16.04 0.66
N SER A 269 -1.73 15.56 -0.27
CA SER A 269 -1.38 16.30 -1.48
C SER A 269 -2.34 16.01 -2.64
N ALA A 270 -2.80 14.77 -2.74
CA ALA A 270 -3.82 14.33 -3.69
C ALA A 270 -4.64 13.21 -3.06
N TRP A 271 -5.83 12.96 -3.60
CA TRP A 271 -6.67 11.82 -3.25
C TRP A 271 -6.88 10.94 -4.47
N ALA A 272 -7.21 9.67 -4.24
CA ALA A 272 -7.64 8.74 -5.27
C ALA A 272 -8.89 7.96 -4.82
N GLN A 273 -9.74 7.60 -5.77
CA GLN A 273 -10.88 6.71 -5.55
C GLN A 273 -11.32 6.04 -6.86
N VAL A 274 -12.04 4.94 -6.75
CA VAL A 274 -12.72 4.33 -7.88
C VAL A 274 -13.96 5.18 -8.23
N GLY A 275 -13.97 5.74 -9.43
CA GLY A 275 -15.12 6.42 -10.03
C GLY A 275 -16.26 5.45 -10.26
N THR A 276 -17.44 5.81 -9.77
CA THR A 276 -18.64 4.98 -9.81
C THR A 276 -19.82 5.78 -10.34
N PRO A 277 -20.91 5.12 -10.74
CA PRO A 277 -22.20 5.78 -10.89
C PRO A 277 -22.64 6.48 -9.58
N ALA A 278 -23.72 7.25 -9.67
CA ALA A 278 -24.33 7.89 -8.50
C ALA A 278 -24.64 6.87 -7.39
N PRO A 279 -24.61 7.28 -6.10
CA PRO A 279 -24.83 6.38 -4.97
C PRO A 279 -26.10 5.52 -5.07
N ALA A 280 -27.22 6.08 -5.56
CA ALA A 280 -28.47 5.33 -5.73
C ALA A 280 -28.33 4.16 -6.72
N ALA A 281 -27.61 4.33 -7.83
CA ALA A 281 -27.35 3.26 -8.79
C ALA A 281 -26.42 2.19 -8.22
N LEU A 282 -25.46 2.59 -7.38
CA LEU A 282 -24.58 1.68 -6.63
C LEU A 282 -25.38 0.82 -5.64
N ALA A 283 -26.28 1.44 -4.87
CA ALA A 283 -27.17 0.74 -3.95
C ALA A 283 -28.07 -0.26 -4.70
N GLU A 284 -28.58 0.12 -5.87
CA GLU A 284 -29.43 -0.75 -6.66
C GLU A 284 -28.70 -2.00 -7.18
N LEU A 285 -27.45 -1.85 -7.64
CA LEU A 285 -26.61 -3.01 -8.01
C LEU A 285 -26.41 -3.96 -6.82
N ALA A 286 -26.16 -3.42 -5.63
CA ALA A 286 -26.02 -4.24 -4.42
C ALA A 286 -27.32 -4.93 -4.04
N ARG A 287 -28.47 -4.23 -4.15
CA ARG A 287 -29.79 -4.78 -3.85
C ARG A 287 -30.14 -5.95 -4.77
N GLN A 288 -29.80 -5.84 -6.06
CA GLN A 288 -29.97 -6.95 -7.01
C GLN A 288 -29.19 -8.19 -6.59
N VAL A 289 -27.95 -8.03 -6.10
CA VAL A 289 -27.16 -9.15 -5.57
C VAL A 289 -27.84 -9.78 -4.36
N LEU A 290 -28.38 -8.97 -3.43
CA LEU A 290 -29.10 -9.49 -2.28
C LEU A 290 -30.37 -10.25 -2.71
N ALA A 291 -31.10 -9.76 -3.71
CA ALA A 291 -32.30 -10.43 -4.21
C ALA A 291 -32.01 -11.77 -4.90
N GLU A 292 -30.83 -11.93 -5.53
CA GLU A 292 -30.44 -13.13 -6.27
C GLU A 292 -29.94 -14.28 -5.38
N VAL A 293 -29.41 -13.99 -4.18
CA VAL A 293 -28.75 -14.99 -3.31
C VAL A 293 -29.74 -15.76 -2.39
N ASP A 294 -31.01 -15.82 -2.80
CA ASP A 294 -32.12 -16.58 -2.22
C ASP A 294 -32.73 -15.96 -0.94
N GLN A 295 -34.02 -15.60 -1.02
CA GLN A 295 -34.77 -14.97 0.08
C GLN A 295 -34.91 -15.91 1.30
N ASP A 296 -34.85 -17.22 1.08
CA ASP A 296 -34.96 -18.22 2.16
C ASP A 296 -33.69 -18.30 3.05
N ARG A 297 -32.56 -17.76 2.56
CA ARG A 297 -31.26 -17.74 3.27
C ARG A 297 -30.93 -16.39 3.90
N LEU A 298 -31.72 -15.37 3.58
CA LEU A 298 -31.53 -14.00 4.04
C LEU A 298 -32.60 -13.71 5.08
N ASP A 299 -32.19 -13.36 6.30
CA ASP A 299 -33.13 -12.86 7.29
C ASP A 299 -33.85 -11.62 6.72
N ALA A 300 -35.13 -11.44 7.05
CA ALA A 300 -35.94 -10.27 6.67
C ALA A 300 -35.25 -8.89 6.81
N PRO A 301 -34.31 -8.65 7.76
CA PRO A 301 -33.56 -7.41 7.86
C PRO A 301 -32.71 -7.06 6.63
N LEU A 302 -32.17 -8.02 5.87
CA LEU A 302 -31.32 -7.69 4.71
C LEU A 302 -32.12 -7.16 3.51
N ALA A 303 -33.38 -7.57 3.38
CA ALA A 303 -34.28 -7.04 2.35
C ALA A 303 -34.62 -5.56 2.57
N ALA A 304 -34.52 -5.08 3.81
CA ALA A 304 -34.76 -3.70 4.20
C ALA A 304 -33.47 -2.87 4.36
N ALA A 305 -32.32 -3.37 3.86
CA ALA A 305 -31.05 -2.66 3.94
C ALA A 305 -31.13 -1.27 3.28
N ASP A 306 -30.70 -0.25 4.02
CA ASP A 306 -30.67 1.12 3.54
C ASP A 306 -29.61 1.34 2.43
N ASP A 307 -29.82 2.37 1.62
CA ASP A 307 -28.92 2.70 0.50
C ASP A 307 -27.50 3.04 0.97
N GLU A 308 -27.34 3.64 2.15
CA GLU A 308 -26.04 4.05 2.68
C GLU A 308 -25.17 2.84 3.02
N LEU A 309 -25.77 1.82 3.64
CA LEU A 309 -25.16 0.54 3.97
C LEU A 309 -24.72 -0.21 2.71
N LEU A 310 -25.59 -0.25 1.70
CA LEU A 310 -25.31 -0.89 0.42
C LEU A 310 -24.18 -0.17 -0.34
N VAL A 311 -24.23 1.17 -0.40
CA VAL A 311 -23.15 1.98 -0.99
C VAL A 311 -21.84 1.77 -0.25
N ARG A 312 -21.86 1.72 1.08
CA ARG A 312 -20.68 1.44 1.92
C ARG A 312 -20.10 0.07 1.60
N TRP A 313 -20.94 -0.97 1.51
CA TRP A 313 -20.52 -2.33 1.17
C TRP A 313 -19.77 -2.35 -0.16
N VAL A 314 -20.36 -1.78 -1.22
CA VAL A 314 -19.74 -1.77 -2.54
C VAL A 314 -18.49 -0.90 -2.59
N ARG A 315 -18.53 0.30 -1.98
CA ARG A 315 -17.38 1.22 -1.94
C ARG A 315 -16.18 0.56 -1.28
N GLY A 316 -16.37 -0.14 -0.17
CA GLY A 316 -15.29 -0.82 0.52
C GLY A 316 -14.62 -1.90 -0.33
N VAL A 317 -15.39 -2.65 -1.13
CA VAL A 317 -14.85 -3.65 -2.07
C VAL A 317 -14.01 -3.00 -3.16
N LEU A 318 -14.50 -1.93 -3.78
CA LEU A 318 -13.79 -1.21 -4.84
C LEU A 318 -12.50 -0.57 -4.31
N GLU A 319 -12.54 0.05 -3.13
CA GLU A 319 -11.36 0.69 -2.54
C GLU A 319 -10.33 -0.33 -2.01
N ARG A 320 -10.78 -1.50 -1.57
CA ARG A 320 -9.87 -2.63 -1.32
C ARG A 320 -9.15 -3.03 -2.59
N MET A 321 -9.88 -3.23 -3.69
CA MET A 321 -9.29 -3.57 -4.98
C MET A 321 -8.26 -2.53 -5.42
N ARG A 322 -8.62 -1.24 -5.34
CA ARG A 322 -7.71 -0.15 -5.66
C ARG A 322 -6.44 -0.25 -4.83
N THR A 323 -6.56 -0.28 -3.50
CA THR A 323 -5.43 -0.25 -2.55
C THR A 323 -4.58 -1.52 -2.50
N GLN A 324 -5.04 -2.62 -3.12
CA GLN A 324 -4.20 -3.79 -3.42
C GLN A 324 -3.57 -3.74 -4.82
N GLY A 325 -3.72 -2.64 -5.55
CA GLY A 325 -3.15 -2.47 -6.89
C GLY A 325 -3.86 -3.27 -7.97
N ALA A 326 -5.12 -3.67 -7.77
CA ALA A 326 -5.91 -4.42 -8.75
C ALA A 326 -6.43 -3.55 -9.91
N ILE A 327 -5.59 -2.64 -10.41
CA ILE A 327 -5.88 -1.74 -11.52
C ILE A 327 -5.28 -2.35 -12.78
N ASP A 328 -6.03 -2.35 -13.88
CA ASP A 328 -5.60 -2.96 -15.12
C ASP A 328 -4.39 -2.22 -15.71
N HIS A 329 -3.45 -3.00 -16.22
CA HIS A 329 -2.33 -2.50 -17.00
C HIS A 329 -1.79 -3.63 -17.88
N PRO A 330 -1.40 -3.38 -19.14
CA PRO A 330 -0.91 -4.42 -20.06
C PRO A 330 0.29 -5.23 -19.56
N TRP A 331 1.05 -4.69 -18.60
CA TRP A 331 2.18 -5.38 -17.97
C TRP A 331 1.78 -6.42 -16.92
N PHE A 332 0.56 -6.38 -16.40
CA PHE A 332 0.05 -7.40 -15.47
C PHE A 332 -0.65 -8.57 -16.18
N ALA A 333 -0.95 -8.48 -17.47
CA ALA A 333 -1.62 -9.56 -18.21
C ALA A 333 -0.91 -10.93 -18.10
N PRO A 334 0.42 -11.06 -18.25
CA PRO A 334 1.10 -12.35 -18.06
C PRO A 334 1.02 -12.86 -16.60
N PHE A 335 1.05 -11.96 -15.63
CA PHE A 335 0.91 -12.30 -14.21
C PHE A 335 -0.50 -12.83 -13.88
N ILE A 336 -1.54 -12.17 -14.41
CA ILE A 336 -2.94 -12.58 -14.24
C ILE A 336 -3.20 -13.93 -14.93
N THR A 337 -2.88 -14.04 -16.22
CA THR A 337 -3.07 -15.27 -16.99
C THR A 337 -2.27 -16.46 -16.42
N GLY A 338 -1.12 -16.18 -15.81
CA GLY A 338 -0.26 -17.13 -15.11
C GLY A 338 -0.64 -17.39 -13.65
N ASP A 339 -1.90 -17.19 -13.25
CA ASP A 339 -2.44 -17.48 -11.90
C ASP A 339 -1.67 -16.76 -10.77
N GLY A 340 -1.29 -15.51 -10.99
CA GLY A 340 -0.59 -14.70 -9.99
C GLY A 340 0.85 -15.15 -9.72
N ASN A 341 1.49 -15.82 -10.67
CA ASN A 341 2.88 -16.25 -10.52
C ASN A 341 3.84 -15.04 -10.55
N ARG A 342 4.56 -14.82 -9.44
CA ARG A 342 5.54 -13.73 -9.27
C ARG A 342 6.61 -13.69 -10.36
N PHE A 343 6.95 -14.82 -10.98
CA PHE A 343 7.92 -14.86 -12.08
C PHE A 343 7.64 -13.80 -13.15
N PHE A 344 6.37 -13.60 -13.52
CA PHE A 344 5.97 -12.62 -14.54
C PHE A 344 6.12 -11.15 -14.09
N LEU A 345 6.26 -10.89 -12.80
CA LEU A 345 6.57 -9.56 -12.24
C LEU A 345 8.06 -9.36 -11.95
N TRP A 346 8.88 -10.42 -12.04
CA TRP A 346 10.30 -10.38 -11.70
C TRP A 346 11.18 -10.91 -12.84
N GLY A 347 11.40 -12.22 -12.92
CA GLY A 347 12.27 -12.86 -13.91
C GLY A 347 11.76 -12.71 -15.34
N GLY A 348 10.49 -13.01 -15.57
CA GLY A 348 9.80 -12.97 -16.87
C GLY A 348 9.12 -11.63 -17.19
N ARG A 349 9.45 -10.55 -16.46
CA ARG A 349 8.89 -9.22 -16.71
C ARG A 349 9.37 -8.65 -18.05
N LYS A 350 8.59 -7.75 -18.65
CA LYS A 350 8.97 -7.05 -19.90
C LYS A 350 10.04 -5.97 -19.64
N ARG A 351 11.32 -6.37 -19.52
CA ARG A 351 12.43 -5.45 -19.20
C ARG A 351 12.67 -4.40 -20.28
N ASN A 352 12.58 -4.80 -21.55
CA ASN A 352 12.82 -3.97 -22.73
C ASN A 352 11.89 -2.74 -22.84
N VAL A 353 10.72 -2.80 -22.21
CA VAL A 353 9.76 -1.68 -22.18
C VAL A 353 9.79 -0.90 -20.86
N GLY A 354 10.72 -1.23 -19.95
CA GLY A 354 10.94 -0.49 -18.71
C GLY A 354 10.07 -0.91 -17.51
N MET A 355 9.39 -2.07 -17.57
CA MET A 355 8.60 -2.57 -16.44
C MET A 355 9.49 -2.82 -15.22
N PRO A 356 9.27 -2.21 -14.05
CA PRO A 356 10.13 -2.43 -12.88
C PRO A 356 9.96 -3.84 -12.31
N ALA A 357 10.95 -4.28 -11.54
CA ALA A 357 10.96 -5.59 -10.89
C ALA A 357 10.14 -5.61 -9.58
N PHE A 358 9.45 -6.72 -9.31
CA PHE A 358 8.82 -7.03 -8.02
C PHE A 358 9.54 -8.18 -7.30
N PRO A 359 10.76 -7.93 -6.78
CA PRO A 359 11.52 -8.96 -6.06
C PRO A 359 10.78 -9.41 -4.80
N THR A 360 11.21 -10.53 -4.23
CA THR A 360 10.71 -11.02 -2.94
C THR A 360 10.79 -9.92 -1.90
N GLY A 361 9.67 -9.73 -1.19
CA GLY A 361 9.49 -8.72 -0.15
C GLY A 361 9.15 -7.30 -0.60
N ARG A 362 9.04 -7.07 -1.91
CA ARG A 362 8.27 -5.95 -2.45
C ARG A 362 6.79 -6.35 -2.53
N ALA A 363 5.92 -5.45 -2.07
CA ALA A 363 4.48 -5.59 -2.22
C ALA A 363 4.12 -5.80 -3.71
N THR A 364 3.21 -6.73 -3.97
CA THR A 364 2.71 -7.06 -5.31
C THR A 364 1.23 -6.75 -5.42
N PRO A 365 0.73 -6.47 -6.64
CA PRO A 365 -0.70 -6.37 -6.88
C PRO A 365 -1.43 -7.65 -6.46
N GLY A 366 -2.55 -7.49 -5.75
CA GLY A 366 -3.45 -8.57 -5.36
C GLY A 366 -4.79 -8.41 -6.07
N PHE A 367 -4.95 -9.05 -7.22
CA PHE A 367 -6.22 -9.01 -7.95
C PHE A 367 -7.19 -10.05 -7.36
N PRO A 368 -8.44 -9.69 -7.06
CA PRO A 368 -9.44 -10.65 -6.61
C PRO A 368 -9.78 -11.66 -7.69
N TYR A 369 -10.00 -12.91 -7.26
CA TYR A 369 -10.42 -13.98 -8.16
C TYR A 369 -11.54 -14.85 -7.57
N ILE A 370 -12.28 -15.49 -8.48
CA ILE A 370 -13.29 -16.51 -8.18
C ILE A 370 -13.05 -17.76 -9.05
N GLY A 371 -13.59 -18.90 -8.61
CA GLY A 371 -13.51 -20.16 -9.34
C GLY A 371 -12.12 -20.82 -9.31
N GLY A 372 -12.01 -21.91 -10.09
CA GLY A 372 -10.85 -22.80 -10.17
C GLY A 372 -10.63 -23.67 -8.93
N SER A 373 -9.71 -24.63 -9.04
CA SER A 373 -9.31 -25.48 -7.91
C SER A 373 -8.72 -24.64 -6.77
N PRO A 374 -8.73 -25.13 -5.52
CA PRO A 374 -8.06 -24.45 -4.41
C PRO A 374 -6.64 -24.07 -4.78
N ALA A 375 -6.24 -22.83 -4.47
CA ALA A 375 -4.87 -22.39 -4.69
C ALA A 375 -3.93 -23.34 -3.95
N PRO A 376 -2.77 -23.71 -4.53
CA PRO A 376 -1.76 -24.45 -3.80
C PRO A 376 -1.42 -23.67 -2.53
N VAL A 377 -1.49 -24.33 -1.36
CA VAL A 377 -1.03 -23.74 -0.10
C VAL A 377 0.48 -23.62 -0.18
N GLY A 378 0.95 -22.51 -0.75
CA GLY A 378 2.38 -22.19 -0.82
C GLY A 378 2.87 -21.90 0.60
N LYS A 379 3.86 -22.67 1.07
CA LYS A 379 4.58 -22.33 2.31
C LYS A 379 5.40 -21.06 2.09
N GLY A 380 4.93 -19.93 2.64
CA GLY A 380 5.68 -18.67 2.71
C GLY A 380 5.97 -18.00 1.35
N ASN A 381 6.97 -17.11 1.34
CA ASN A 381 7.39 -16.22 0.24
C ASN A 381 8.07 -16.98 -0.94
N SER A 382 7.59 -18.18 -1.26
CA SER A 382 8.10 -19.02 -2.36
C SER A 382 7.53 -18.56 -3.71
N SER A 383 8.25 -18.82 -4.80
CA SER A 383 7.79 -18.58 -6.17
C SER A 383 6.54 -19.39 -6.57
N LYS A 384 6.07 -20.31 -5.71
CA LYS A 384 4.89 -21.16 -5.90
C LYS A 384 3.63 -20.62 -5.22
N THR A 385 3.72 -19.52 -4.49
CA THR A 385 2.57 -18.92 -3.78
C THR A 385 1.77 -18.06 -4.76
N MET A 386 0.49 -18.39 -4.92
CA MET A 386 -0.45 -17.60 -5.72
C MET A 386 -0.64 -16.22 -5.08
N LEU A 387 -0.37 -15.16 -5.84
CA LEU A 387 -0.44 -13.78 -5.34
C LEU A 387 -1.79 -13.08 -5.63
N LEU A 388 -2.75 -13.79 -6.23
CA LEU A 388 -4.12 -13.31 -6.39
C LEU A 388 -4.88 -13.43 -5.07
N GLU A 389 -5.88 -12.57 -4.84
CA GLU A 389 -6.67 -12.57 -3.60
C GLU A 389 -7.96 -13.41 -3.75
N PRO A 390 -8.18 -14.44 -2.92
CA PRO A 390 -9.42 -15.22 -2.98
C PRO A 390 -10.60 -14.38 -2.49
N VAL A 391 -11.76 -14.50 -3.15
CA VAL A 391 -12.99 -13.76 -2.77
C VAL A 391 -13.96 -14.64 -1.98
N ALA A 392 -14.21 -15.86 -2.44
CA ALA A 392 -15.30 -16.69 -1.90
C ALA A 392 -14.97 -17.41 -0.59
N GLY A 393 -13.69 -17.47 -0.19
CA GLY A 393 -13.29 -18.15 1.05
C GLY A 393 -13.79 -17.39 2.28
N SER A 394 -14.30 -18.10 3.29
CA SER A 394 -14.83 -17.50 4.54
C SER A 394 -13.80 -16.70 5.34
N ARG A 395 -12.50 -17.01 5.15
CA ARG A 395 -11.36 -16.28 5.75
C ARG A 395 -10.82 -15.16 4.85
N SER A 396 -11.43 -14.93 3.68
CA SER A 396 -11.01 -13.84 2.79
C SER A 396 -11.37 -12.48 3.37
N TRP A 397 -10.67 -11.45 2.90
CA TRP A 397 -11.02 -10.07 3.21
C TRP A 397 -12.43 -9.70 2.71
N TYR A 398 -12.80 -10.16 1.53
CA TYR A 398 -14.08 -9.83 0.90
C TYR A 398 -15.27 -10.43 1.68
N ALA A 399 -15.12 -11.66 2.18
CA ALA A 399 -16.11 -12.29 3.04
C ALA A 399 -16.23 -11.56 4.39
N ASP A 400 -15.11 -11.21 5.03
CA ASP A 400 -15.11 -10.49 6.31
C ASP A 400 -15.69 -9.07 6.18
N TRP A 401 -15.34 -8.33 5.13
CA TRP A 401 -15.92 -7.01 4.86
C TRP A 401 -17.44 -7.10 4.70
N THR A 402 -17.91 -8.07 3.92
CA THR A 402 -19.34 -8.30 3.71
C THR A 402 -20.05 -8.68 5.01
N ARG A 403 -19.46 -9.56 5.81
CA ARG A 403 -19.93 -9.88 7.16
C ARG A 403 -20.03 -8.63 8.04
N LYS A 404 -19.00 -7.78 8.07
CA LYS A 404 -18.97 -6.58 8.92
C LYS A 404 -20.00 -5.53 8.51
N VAL A 405 -20.19 -5.33 7.21
CA VAL A 405 -21.13 -4.30 6.74
C VAL A 405 -22.55 -4.83 6.81
N LEU A 406 -22.82 -6.02 6.29
CA LEU A 406 -24.18 -6.56 6.20
C LEU A 406 -24.61 -7.36 7.44
N GLN A 407 -23.72 -7.59 8.41
CA GLN A 407 -23.98 -8.38 9.63
C GLN A 407 -24.44 -9.82 9.34
N VAL A 408 -23.90 -10.44 8.29
CA VAL A 408 -24.20 -11.82 7.88
C VAL A 408 -23.11 -12.81 8.28
N PRO A 409 -23.38 -14.12 8.43
CA PRO A 409 -22.35 -15.12 8.67
C PRO A 409 -21.25 -15.12 7.58
N ALA A 410 -20.00 -15.42 7.96
CA ALA A 410 -18.84 -15.35 7.06
C ALA A 410 -18.97 -16.23 5.80
N GLY A 411 -19.66 -17.38 5.89
CA GLY A 411 -19.94 -18.24 4.75
C GLY A 411 -20.81 -17.55 3.69
N LEU A 412 -21.90 -16.91 4.12
CA LEU A 412 -22.78 -16.12 3.25
C LEU A 412 -22.06 -14.88 2.72
N GLY A 413 -21.23 -14.23 3.55
CA GLY A 413 -20.42 -13.09 3.13
C GLY A 413 -19.51 -13.38 1.93
N GLY A 414 -18.92 -14.58 1.87
CA GLY A 414 -18.11 -14.99 0.71
C GLY A 414 -18.92 -15.18 -0.57
N VAL A 415 -20.15 -15.70 -0.47
CA VAL A 415 -21.07 -15.86 -1.61
C VAL A 415 -21.53 -14.50 -2.14
N LEU A 416 -22.01 -13.63 -1.24
CA LEU A 416 -22.44 -12.28 -1.59
C LEU A 416 -21.32 -11.44 -2.21
N ALA A 417 -20.09 -11.54 -1.68
CA ALA A 417 -18.95 -10.83 -2.26
C ALA A 417 -18.60 -11.32 -3.68
N LYS A 418 -18.70 -12.63 -3.93
CA LYS A 418 -18.51 -13.21 -5.27
C LYS A 418 -19.54 -12.65 -6.25
N GLU A 419 -20.83 -12.72 -5.90
CA GLU A 419 -21.90 -12.24 -6.77
C GLU A 419 -21.84 -10.72 -6.98
N LEU A 420 -21.42 -9.96 -5.97
CA LEU A 420 -21.18 -8.53 -6.12
C LEU A 420 -20.10 -8.23 -7.17
N LEU A 421 -18.97 -8.93 -7.16
CA LEU A 421 -17.94 -8.69 -8.19
C LEU A 421 -18.43 -9.04 -9.59
N ILE A 422 -19.21 -10.11 -9.74
CA ILE A 422 -19.85 -10.48 -11.01
C ILE A 422 -20.77 -9.34 -11.46
N ARG A 423 -21.68 -8.86 -10.60
CA ARG A 423 -22.60 -7.77 -10.90
C ARG A 423 -21.89 -6.48 -11.30
N LEU A 424 -20.84 -6.10 -10.57
CA LEU A 424 -20.02 -4.93 -10.88
C LEU A 424 -19.31 -5.07 -12.24
N SER A 425 -18.93 -6.27 -12.62
CA SER A 425 -18.36 -6.52 -13.95
C SER A 425 -19.40 -6.43 -15.07
N THR A 426 -20.60 -6.99 -14.88
CA THR A 426 -21.71 -6.86 -15.83
C THR A 426 -22.14 -5.41 -16.01
N ALA A 427 -22.06 -4.59 -14.96
CA ALA A 427 -22.33 -3.15 -15.00
C ALA A 427 -21.19 -2.30 -15.62
N GLY A 428 -20.09 -2.92 -16.07
CA GLY A 428 -18.95 -2.23 -16.67
C GLY A 428 -18.16 -1.34 -15.70
N ILE A 429 -18.26 -1.61 -14.39
CA ILE A 429 -17.45 -0.95 -13.35
C ILE A 429 -16.10 -1.67 -13.21
N LEU A 430 -16.11 -2.99 -13.36
CA LEU A 430 -14.93 -3.86 -13.33
C LEU A 430 -14.77 -4.60 -14.64
N ASP A 431 -13.52 -4.85 -15.03
CA ASP A 431 -13.20 -5.78 -16.10
C ASP A 431 -12.86 -7.16 -15.52
N THR A 432 -12.93 -8.18 -16.37
CA THR A 432 -12.53 -9.55 -16.04
C THR A 432 -11.42 -10.06 -16.95
N ALA A 433 -10.67 -11.05 -16.45
CA ALA A 433 -9.71 -11.82 -17.24
C ALA A 433 -9.69 -13.27 -16.74
N SER A 434 -9.57 -14.21 -17.67
CA SER A 434 -9.46 -15.64 -17.35
C SER A 434 -8.01 -16.08 -17.16
N THR A 435 -7.77 -16.94 -16.18
CA THR A 435 -6.46 -17.58 -15.97
C THR A 435 -6.37 -18.92 -16.70
N LYS A 436 -5.15 -19.46 -16.84
CA LYS A 436 -4.92 -20.78 -17.42
C LYS A 436 -5.57 -21.93 -16.63
N GLN A 437 -5.82 -21.74 -15.34
CA GLN A 437 -6.52 -22.71 -14.49
C GLN A 437 -8.03 -22.45 -14.38
N GLY A 438 -8.60 -21.63 -15.27
CA GLY A 438 -10.05 -21.39 -15.36
C GLY A 438 -10.61 -20.51 -14.25
N ARG A 439 -9.78 -19.66 -13.63
CA ARG A 439 -10.25 -18.66 -12.66
C ARG A 439 -10.66 -17.39 -13.37
N THR A 440 -11.65 -16.69 -12.82
CA THR A 440 -12.03 -15.34 -13.25
C THR A 440 -11.41 -14.33 -12.31
N VAL A 441 -10.60 -13.43 -12.84
CA VAL A 441 -9.89 -12.37 -12.11
C VAL A 441 -10.55 -11.04 -12.42
N PHE A 442 -10.82 -10.24 -11.40
CA PHE A 442 -11.44 -8.92 -11.52
C PHE A 442 -10.38 -7.82 -11.40
N LYS A 443 -10.53 -6.77 -12.22
CA LYS A 443 -9.60 -5.65 -12.30
C LYS A 443 -10.36 -4.34 -12.51
N ILE A 444 -9.85 -3.24 -11.94
CA ILE A 444 -10.39 -1.90 -12.12
C ILE A 444 -9.83 -1.34 -13.44
N PRO A 445 -10.68 -0.94 -14.40
CA PRO A 445 -10.24 -0.20 -15.58
C PRO A 445 -9.53 1.11 -15.16
N PRO A 446 -8.39 1.49 -15.76
CA PRO A 446 -7.63 2.66 -15.31
C PRO A 446 -8.40 3.98 -15.46
N ASP A 447 -9.31 4.09 -16.42
CA ASP A 447 -10.25 5.20 -16.61
C ASP A 447 -11.31 5.29 -15.50
N ARG A 448 -11.55 4.21 -14.75
CA ARG A 448 -12.35 4.24 -13.52
C ARG A 448 -11.56 4.74 -12.31
N LEU A 449 -10.25 4.91 -12.39
CA LEU A 449 -9.49 5.48 -11.26
C LEU A 449 -9.48 7.01 -11.37
N VAL A 450 -10.23 7.67 -10.49
CA VAL A 450 -10.29 9.13 -10.41
C VAL A 450 -9.32 9.62 -9.35
N VAL A 451 -8.53 10.62 -9.71
CA VAL A 451 -7.52 11.24 -8.87
C VAL A 451 -7.73 12.75 -8.87
N GLY A 452 -7.53 13.39 -7.73
CA GLY A 452 -7.76 14.84 -7.61
C GLY A 452 -6.83 15.53 -6.63
N PRO A 453 -6.62 16.84 -6.78
CA PRO A 453 -5.86 17.62 -5.82
C PRO A 453 -6.63 17.71 -4.50
N VAL A 454 -5.89 17.86 -3.40
CA VAL A 454 -6.48 18.11 -2.09
C VAL A 454 -6.28 19.58 -1.73
N ALA A 455 -7.37 20.31 -1.53
CA ALA A 455 -7.32 21.67 -0.99
C ALA A 455 -7.07 21.65 0.53
N ALA A 456 -6.39 22.68 1.05
CA ALA A 456 -6.15 22.82 2.49
C ALA A 456 -7.47 22.84 3.30
N GLU A 457 -8.50 23.47 2.74
CA GLU A 457 -9.84 23.52 3.32
C GLU A 457 -10.49 22.14 3.42
N ASP A 458 -10.33 21.27 2.41
CA ASP A 458 -10.87 19.92 2.43
C ASP A 458 -10.17 19.01 3.45
N LEU A 459 -8.87 19.24 3.69
CA LEU A 459 -8.14 18.59 4.79
C LEU A 459 -8.69 19.01 6.15
N ALA A 460 -8.84 20.32 6.37
CA ALA A 460 -9.35 20.86 7.64
C ALA A 460 -10.80 20.40 7.91
N ARG A 461 -11.63 20.32 6.86
CA ARG A 461 -13.02 19.84 6.90
C ARG A 461 -13.16 18.32 6.88
N ARG A 462 -12.06 17.56 7.03
CA ARG A 462 -12.05 16.10 7.19
C ARG A 462 -12.71 15.35 6.02
N LYS A 463 -12.53 15.85 4.79
CA LYS A 463 -13.19 15.28 3.60
C LYS A 463 -12.40 14.16 2.91
N VAL A 464 -11.12 13.98 3.22
CA VAL A 464 -10.21 13.11 2.44
C VAL A 464 -9.47 12.07 3.28
N LEU A 465 -9.74 12.01 4.59
CA LEU A 465 -9.07 11.10 5.51
C LEU A 465 -10.04 10.52 6.54
N LEU A 466 -10.01 9.20 6.66
CA LEU A 466 -10.62 8.44 7.74
C LEU A 466 -9.53 7.83 8.63
N ARG A 467 -9.86 7.61 9.89
CA ARG A 467 -9.04 6.83 10.81
C ARG A 467 -9.91 5.94 11.68
N CYS A 468 -9.49 4.69 11.83
CA CYS A 468 -10.15 3.79 12.77
C CYS A 468 -9.98 4.27 14.21
N ASP A 469 -11.05 4.28 14.99
CA ASP A 469 -11.04 4.61 16.41
C ASP A 469 -10.22 3.63 17.28
N ILE A 470 -10.21 2.33 16.93
CA ILE A 470 -9.44 1.28 17.61
C ILE A 470 -8.01 1.16 17.06
N CYS A 471 -7.83 0.57 15.86
CA CYS A 471 -6.49 0.22 15.38
C CYS A 471 -5.68 1.41 14.85
N ARG A 472 -6.28 2.59 14.77
CA ARG A 472 -5.69 3.85 14.26
C ARG A 472 -5.15 3.81 12.84
N THR A 473 -5.45 2.75 12.09
CA THR A 473 -5.09 2.68 10.67
C THR A 473 -5.78 3.83 9.93
N PRO A 474 -5.01 4.67 9.23
CA PRO A 474 -5.55 5.73 8.40
C PRO A 474 -5.96 5.21 7.03
N TYR A 475 -7.05 5.73 6.50
CA TYR A 475 -7.60 5.43 5.18
C TYR A 475 -7.84 6.75 4.44
N SER A 476 -6.94 7.07 3.53
CA SER A 476 -7.11 8.21 2.62
C SER A 476 -8.01 7.81 1.46
N GLY A 477 -8.81 8.75 0.95
CA GLY A 477 -9.65 8.54 -0.21
C GLY A 477 -10.23 9.85 -0.73
N GLY A 478 -10.88 9.79 -1.90
CA GLY A 478 -11.62 10.93 -2.42
C GLY A 478 -12.86 11.27 -1.56
N PRO A 479 -13.46 12.46 -1.75
CA PRO A 479 -14.58 12.93 -0.94
C PRO A 479 -15.78 11.96 -0.88
N GLU A 480 -16.11 11.31 -2.00
CA GLU A 480 -17.23 10.35 -2.06
C GLU A 480 -16.91 9.07 -1.29
N THR A 481 -15.66 8.60 -1.41
CA THR A 481 -15.19 7.43 -0.67
C THR A 481 -15.22 7.68 0.83
N VAL A 482 -14.71 8.83 1.27
CA VAL A 482 -14.73 9.20 2.69
C VAL A 482 -16.16 9.37 3.19
N ALA A 483 -17.05 9.93 2.39
CA ALA A 483 -18.46 10.05 2.75
C ALA A 483 -19.13 8.69 2.92
N ALA A 484 -18.95 7.77 1.98
CA ALA A 484 -19.57 6.44 2.01
C ALA A 484 -19.00 5.52 3.11
N LEU A 485 -17.71 5.65 3.44
CA LEU A 485 -17.06 4.79 4.41
C LEU A 485 -17.05 5.36 5.84
N ALA A 486 -17.38 6.65 6.02
CA ALA A 486 -17.49 7.25 7.34
C ALA A 486 -18.47 6.48 8.23
N ASP A 487 -18.11 6.37 9.49
CA ASP A 487 -18.84 5.72 10.59
C ASP A 487 -19.11 4.22 10.40
N GLY A 488 -18.67 3.66 9.27
CA GLY A 488 -18.71 2.23 8.99
C GLY A 488 -17.61 1.43 9.70
N PRO A 489 -17.65 0.09 9.58
CA PRO A 489 -16.66 -0.79 10.18
C PRO A 489 -15.28 -0.58 9.59
N CYS A 490 -14.24 -0.88 10.37
CA CYS A 490 -12.86 -0.80 9.93
C CYS A 490 -12.57 -1.80 8.80
N MET A 491 -11.92 -1.33 7.74
CA MET A 491 -11.49 -2.16 6.61
C MET A 491 -10.33 -3.11 6.94
N SER A 492 -9.77 -3.08 8.16
CA SER A 492 -8.77 -4.07 8.57
C SER A 492 -9.46 -5.37 8.96
N LEU A 493 -8.99 -6.51 8.39
CA LEU A 493 -9.60 -7.84 8.52
C LEU A 493 -10.01 -8.22 9.96
N ARG A 494 -9.16 -7.94 10.96
CA ARG A 494 -9.40 -8.36 12.35
C ARG A 494 -9.79 -7.21 13.30
N CYS A 495 -9.95 -6.00 12.79
CA CYS A 495 -10.32 -4.86 13.62
C CYS A 495 -11.85 -4.76 13.76
N ALA A 496 -12.34 -4.60 14.99
CA ALA A 496 -13.74 -4.37 15.32
C ALA A 496 -14.12 -2.88 15.39
N GLY A 497 -13.17 -1.97 15.18
CA GLY A 497 -13.40 -0.53 15.30
C GLY A 497 -14.17 0.06 14.12
N HIS A 498 -14.46 1.36 14.21
CA HIS A 498 -15.19 2.12 13.21
C HIS A 498 -14.33 3.23 12.61
N LEU A 499 -14.60 3.57 11.35
CA LEU A 499 -13.90 4.61 10.62
C LEU A 499 -14.47 5.98 10.99
N ARG A 500 -13.63 6.88 11.50
CA ARG A 500 -14.01 8.25 11.83
C ARG A 500 -13.29 9.23 10.92
N ARG A 501 -13.98 10.30 10.51
CA ARG A 501 -13.36 11.38 9.74
C ARG A 501 -12.28 12.07 10.58
N GLU A 502 -11.11 12.28 9.97
CA GLU A 502 -9.96 12.92 10.60
C GLU A 502 -9.50 14.12 9.75
N ALA A 503 -9.11 15.20 10.42
CA ALA A 503 -8.48 16.32 9.74
C ALA A 503 -7.05 15.93 9.31
N GLY A 504 -6.66 16.32 8.11
CA GLY A 504 -5.25 16.24 7.72
C GLY A 504 -4.44 17.41 8.27
N ASP A 505 -3.14 17.41 8.01
CA ASP A 505 -2.21 18.49 8.33
C ASP A 505 -1.95 19.34 7.06
N PRO A 506 -2.53 20.54 6.93
CA PRO A 506 -2.28 21.43 5.79
C PRO A 506 -0.81 21.87 5.69
N ASP A 507 -0.11 21.92 6.82
CA ASP A 507 1.27 22.39 6.94
C ASP A 507 2.33 21.31 6.72
N ASN A 508 1.89 20.09 6.38
CA ASN A 508 2.77 18.96 6.16
C ASN A 508 3.93 19.30 5.21
N ALA A 509 5.16 19.11 5.69
CA ALA A 509 6.37 19.47 4.95
C ALA A 509 6.46 18.80 3.57
N TYR A 510 6.04 17.53 3.46
CA TYR A 510 6.05 16.83 2.17
C TYR A 510 4.96 17.33 1.24
N ARG A 511 3.82 17.80 1.77
CA ARG A 511 2.79 18.43 0.95
C ARG A 511 3.33 19.69 0.27
N LYS A 512 4.00 20.56 1.04
CA LYS A 512 4.69 21.76 0.52
C LYS A 512 5.78 21.38 -0.49
N LEU A 513 6.53 20.32 -0.21
CA LEU A 513 7.57 19.79 -1.12
C LEU A 513 7.00 19.33 -2.47
N TYR A 514 5.85 18.65 -2.48
CA TYR A 514 5.21 18.17 -3.71
C TYR A 514 4.48 19.27 -4.50
N GLU A 515 4.22 20.41 -3.89
CA GLU A 515 3.69 21.60 -4.57
C GLU A 515 4.78 22.39 -5.31
N SER A 516 6.07 22.14 -5.00
CA SER A 516 7.20 22.78 -5.68
C SER A 516 7.34 22.30 -7.12
N SER A 517 7.19 23.23 -8.08
CA SER A 517 7.38 22.98 -9.51
C SER A 517 8.85 22.87 -9.92
N ASP A 518 9.79 23.36 -9.10
CA ASP A 518 11.24 23.31 -9.34
C ASP A 518 11.92 22.08 -8.69
N MET A 519 11.14 21.03 -8.41
CA MET A 519 11.69 19.78 -7.88
C MET A 519 12.71 19.18 -8.86
N ARG A 520 14.00 19.19 -8.47
CA ARG A 520 15.08 18.58 -9.24
C ARG A 520 15.27 17.13 -8.87
N LYS A 521 15.30 16.29 -9.90
CA LYS A 521 15.71 14.90 -9.77
C LYS A 521 17.22 14.83 -9.56
N VAL A 522 17.64 14.17 -8.50
CA VAL A 522 19.04 13.87 -8.24
C VAL A 522 19.44 12.70 -9.13
N VAL A 523 20.46 12.92 -9.96
CA VAL A 523 21.14 11.86 -10.72
C VAL A 523 22.51 11.69 -10.06
N SER A 524 22.63 10.67 -9.22
CA SER A 524 23.90 10.35 -8.58
C SER A 524 24.69 9.37 -9.42
N ARG A 525 25.99 9.63 -9.57
CA ARG A 525 26.98 8.71 -10.11
C ARG A 525 27.98 8.38 -9.01
N GLU A 526 28.51 7.16 -9.01
CA GLU A 526 29.65 6.86 -8.15
C GLU A 526 30.88 7.61 -8.69
N HIS A 527 31.74 8.08 -7.79
CA HIS A 527 33.05 8.67 -8.13
C HIS A 527 34.13 7.81 -7.48
N THR A 528 34.23 6.57 -7.95
CA THR A 528 35.15 5.55 -7.43
C THR A 528 36.29 5.34 -8.42
N SER A 529 37.41 4.81 -7.94
CA SER A 529 38.55 4.42 -8.80
C SER A 529 38.22 3.30 -9.80
N LEU A 530 37.01 2.73 -9.75
CA LEU A 530 36.50 1.75 -10.73
C LEU A 530 36.10 2.42 -12.05
N LEU A 531 35.87 3.73 -12.05
CA LEU A 531 35.59 4.51 -13.25
C LEU A 531 36.86 5.12 -13.84
N SER A 532 36.88 5.29 -15.16
CA SER A 532 38.00 5.95 -15.85
C SER A 532 38.16 7.41 -15.43
N ASN A 533 39.37 7.96 -15.51
CA ASN A 533 39.63 9.37 -15.20
C ASN A 533 38.77 10.32 -16.05
N ALA A 534 38.61 10.02 -17.34
CA ALA A 534 37.78 10.81 -18.24
C ALA A 534 36.31 10.80 -17.82
N THR A 535 35.78 9.64 -17.41
CA THR A 535 34.40 9.51 -16.91
C THR A 535 34.19 10.25 -15.60
N ARG A 536 35.18 10.25 -14.69
CA ARG A 536 35.10 10.99 -13.42
C ARG A 536 35.11 12.49 -13.64
N ALA A 537 35.95 12.98 -14.55
CA ALA A 537 36.02 14.40 -14.92
C ALA A 537 34.74 14.91 -15.61
N GLU A 538 33.97 14.03 -16.30
CA GLU A 538 32.66 14.40 -16.87
C GLU A 538 31.59 14.62 -15.79
N TYR A 539 31.75 14.04 -14.60
CA TYR A 539 30.77 14.11 -13.51
C TYR A 539 31.02 15.26 -12.53
N GLU A 540 32.20 15.89 -12.59
CA GLU A 540 32.58 17.12 -11.87
C GLU A 540 32.04 18.36 -12.59
#